data_AF-L9ZCE8-F1
#
_entry.id   AF-L9ZCE8-F1
#
_cell.length_a   1.000
_cell.length_b   1.000
_cell.length_c   1.000
_cell.angle_alpha   90.00
_cell.angle_beta   90.00
_cell.angle_gamma   90.00
#
_symmetry.space_group_name_H-M   'P 1'
#
loop_
_entity.id
_entity.type
_entity.pdbx_description
1 polymer ?
#
loop_
_entity_poly.entity_id
_entity_poly.type
_entity_poly.pdbx_seq_one_letter_code
_entity_poly.pdbx_strand_id
1 'polypeptide(L)'
;MSGDRPDVSDDGDAPQSRYDQARYVENGEYEPLLSEKDRTRVKIGGDDADTDGSPLPDDLTRDSLELPELSEPELARHYTRLSQMIYGIDSGPYPLGSCTMKYNPKFTEDVATLPAAAVHPDRTEASVQGTLELLYRLQDYLGRIGGMDAVTLQPPAGAAGEFVGIRVAAAYHEHNDEGHRDEVIVPESAHGTNFASAALGGYDVVSLPSDDDGRVDLEALEAALSEDTAALMLTNPNTLGLFERDITTIADMVHEAGGLLYYDGANLNALLGRARPGDMGFDVMHYNVHKTFATPHGGGGPGAGPVGVVSDLAPFLPAPRVRERAAESTAEDPVYERFDPEHTIGKVHGFDGNWLVLLKAFAYIARLGDEGLADASASAVLNANYLAERIEYDVPYGPFHHEFVASAGEQDAADVAKRMLDYGVHPPTTKWPEIVPEALMTEPTEVESKDTLDRLAAAFNAVAGEDDDALETAPERTTARRIDQTTAARTPRLAWQALEDDA
;
A
#
# COMPACT_ATOMS: atom_id res chain seq x y z
N MET A 1 -21.82 44.57 12.37
CA MET A 1 -22.75 43.62 13.03
C MET A 1 -21.87 42.59 13.70
N SER A 2 -21.52 42.83 14.97
CA SER A 2 -20.90 41.86 15.85
C SER A 2 -22.00 40.87 16.25
N GLY A 3 -22.04 39.73 15.57
CA GLY A 3 -22.84 38.60 16.03
C GLY A 3 -22.01 37.84 17.06
N ASP A 4 -22.48 37.80 18.29
CA ASP A 4 -21.98 36.95 19.35
C ASP A 4 -21.86 35.51 18.83
N ARG A 5 -20.66 34.94 18.88
CA ARG A 5 -20.51 33.48 18.81
C ARG A 5 -21.15 32.92 20.07
N PRO A 6 -22.01 31.90 19.97
CA PRO A 6 -22.56 31.28 21.16
C PRO A 6 -21.42 30.71 22.00
N ASP A 7 -21.43 31.08 23.27
CA ASP A 7 -20.61 30.51 24.33
C ASP A 7 -20.92 29.00 24.36
N VAL A 8 -19.97 28.20 23.87
CA VAL A 8 -20.03 26.75 24.01
C VAL A 8 -19.68 26.47 25.46
N SER A 9 -20.65 26.00 26.23
CA SER A 9 -20.42 25.54 27.58
C SER A 9 -19.30 24.50 27.58
N ASP A 10 -18.33 24.72 28.45
CA ASP A 10 -17.33 23.75 28.90
C ASP A 10 -18.04 22.68 29.75
N ASP A 11 -18.94 21.93 29.11
CA ASP A 11 -19.39 20.65 29.62
C ASP A 11 -18.33 19.64 29.16
N GLY A 12 -17.68 18.96 30.11
CA GLY A 12 -16.52 18.08 29.91
C GLY A 12 -16.76 16.82 29.07
N ASP A 13 -17.72 16.83 28.13
CA ASP A 13 -17.89 15.82 27.10
C ASP A 13 -17.17 16.27 25.83
N ALA A 14 -16.18 15.49 25.39
CA ALA A 14 -15.51 15.71 24.11
C ALA A 14 -16.55 15.80 22.97
N PRO A 15 -16.39 16.70 21.99
CA PRO A 15 -17.35 16.85 20.90
C PRO A 15 -17.47 15.55 20.10
N GLN A 16 -18.56 14.82 20.30
CA GLN A 16 -18.86 13.59 19.57
C GLN A 16 -19.25 13.94 18.14
N SER A 17 -18.34 13.77 17.18
CA SER A 17 -18.70 13.85 15.76
C SER A 17 -19.56 12.65 15.39
N ARG A 18 -20.72 12.94 14.84
CA ARG A 18 -21.71 11.96 14.40
C ARG A 18 -21.69 11.94 12.87
N TYR A 19 -21.44 10.77 12.25
CA TYR A 19 -21.33 10.63 10.80
C TYR A 19 -22.52 9.87 10.22
N ASP A 20 -23.17 10.44 9.19
CA ASP A 20 -24.23 9.77 8.43
C ASP A 20 -23.78 9.67 6.97
N GLN A 21 -23.55 8.44 6.51
CA GLN A 21 -23.16 8.18 5.12
C GLN A 21 -24.37 8.30 4.20
N ALA A 22 -24.16 8.72 2.95
CA ALA A 22 -25.25 8.76 1.97
C ALA A 22 -25.85 7.37 1.75
N ARG A 23 -27.16 7.32 1.49
CA ARG A 23 -27.90 6.09 1.20
C ARG A 23 -28.78 6.31 -0.02
N TYR A 24 -28.45 5.60 -1.10
CA TYR A 24 -29.27 5.52 -2.30
C TYR A 24 -29.93 4.15 -2.33
N VAL A 25 -31.26 4.13 -2.25
CA VAL A 25 -32.05 2.89 -2.18
C VAL A 25 -33.21 2.99 -3.17
N GLU A 26 -33.37 1.95 -3.98
CA GLU A 26 -34.46 1.77 -4.92
C GLU A 26 -35.06 0.37 -4.69
N ASN A 27 -36.37 0.28 -4.45
CA ASN A 27 -37.09 -0.98 -4.19
C ASN A 27 -36.52 -1.85 -3.04
N GLY A 28 -35.81 -1.25 -2.09
CA GLY A 28 -35.20 -1.98 -0.97
C GLY A 28 -33.80 -2.50 -1.25
N GLU A 29 -33.28 -2.27 -2.45
CA GLU A 29 -31.90 -2.55 -2.84
C GLU A 29 -31.08 -1.25 -2.83
N TYR A 30 -29.78 -1.36 -2.53
CA TYR A 30 -28.87 -0.24 -2.72
C TYR A 30 -28.78 0.15 -4.20
N GLU A 31 -28.05 1.22 -4.53
CA GLU A 31 -27.84 1.68 -5.90
C GLU A 31 -27.72 0.49 -6.90
N PRO A 32 -28.71 0.30 -7.79
CA PRO A 32 -28.79 -0.91 -8.61
C PRO A 32 -27.55 -1.08 -9.50
N LEU A 33 -27.18 -2.34 -9.76
CA LEU A 33 -26.11 -2.67 -10.69
C LEU A 33 -26.43 -2.11 -12.07
N LEU A 34 -25.38 -1.80 -12.84
CA LEU A 34 -25.58 -1.32 -14.21
C LEU A 34 -26.40 -2.31 -15.06
N SER A 35 -26.17 -3.61 -14.86
CA SER A 35 -26.88 -4.70 -15.53
C SER A 35 -28.36 -4.82 -15.15
N GLU A 36 -28.78 -4.27 -14.01
CA GLU A 36 -30.18 -4.28 -13.56
C GLU A 36 -30.96 -3.07 -14.10
N LYS A 37 -30.24 -1.99 -14.46
CA LYS A 37 -30.83 -0.77 -15.01
C LYS A 37 -31.09 -0.88 -16.49
N ASP A 38 -30.11 -1.38 -17.24
CA ASP A 38 -30.25 -1.62 -18.67
C ASP A 38 -29.25 -2.68 -19.14
N ARG A 39 -29.70 -3.52 -20.07
CA ARG A 39 -28.87 -4.50 -20.77
C ARG A 39 -29.26 -4.50 -22.22
N THR A 40 -28.32 -4.09 -23.06
CA THR A 40 -28.47 -4.18 -24.50
C THR A 40 -27.61 -5.30 -25.03
N ARG A 41 -28.24 -6.17 -25.81
CA ARG A 41 -27.53 -7.10 -26.68
C ARG A 41 -27.23 -6.41 -28.00
N VAL A 42 -25.95 -6.17 -28.26
CA VAL A 42 -25.45 -5.63 -29.52
C VAL A 42 -24.99 -6.78 -30.42
N LYS A 43 -25.51 -6.84 -31.65
CA LYS A 43 -25.00 -7.75 -32.67
C LYS A 43 -23.67 -7.23 -33.19
N ILE A 44 -22.63 -8.07 -33.18
CA ILE A 44 -21.32 -7.67 -33.71
C ILE A 44 -21.40 -7.71 -35.24
N GLY A 45 -21.06 -6.60 -35.89
CA GLY A 45 -21.24 -6.40 -37.34
C GLY A 45 -22.38 -5.45 -37.73
N GLY A 46 -23.13 -4.92 -36.75
CA GLY A 46 -24.15 -3.88 -36.94
C GLY A 46 -25.53 -4.40 -37.36
N ASP A 47 -26.55 -3.55 -37.15
CA ASP A 47 -27.89 -3.66 -37.76
C ASP A 47 -28.01 -2.81 -39.04
N ASP A 48 -26.99 -2.00 -39.35
CA ASP A 48 -26.91 -1.20 -40.58
C ASP A 48 -26.53 -2.10 -41.77
N ALA A 49 -27.47 -2.24 -42.70
CA ALA A 49 -27.41 -3.12 -43.86
C ALA A 49 -26.33 -2.80 -44.93
N ASP A 50 -25.33 -1.97 -44.62
CA ASP A 50 -24.34 -1.46 -45.60
C ASP A 50 -22.87 -1.81 -45.28
N THR A 51 -22.58 -2.54 -44.20
CA THR A 51 -21.24 -3.15 -43.99
C THR A 51 -21.34 -4.67 -44.11
N ASP A 52 -21.13 -5.15 -45.33
CA ASP A 52 -21.04 -6.58 -45.65
C ASP A 52 -19.79 -7.18 -44.95
N GLY A 53 -20.00 -7.82 -43.80
CA GLY A 53 -19.01 -8.64 -43.09
C GLY A 53 -18.04 -7.89 -42.16
N SER A 54 -17.70 -8.55 -41.04
CA SER A 54 -16.53 -8.18 -40.24
C SER A 54 -15.25 -8.29 -41.11
N PRO A 55 -14.25 -7.42 -40.94
CA PRO A 55 -12.95 -7.60 -41.59
C PRO A 55 -12.17 -8.82 -41.07
N LEU A 56 -12.67 -9.47 -40.01
CA LEU A 56 -12.13 -10.69 -39.43
C LEU A 56 -12.91 -11.91 -39.95
N PRO A 57 -12.23 -13.07 -40.12
CA PRO A 57 -12.89 -14.35 -40.38
C PRO A 57 -14.02 -14.64 -39.39
N ASP A 58 -15.11 -15.24 -39.87
CA ASP A 58 -16.30 -15.55 -39.05
C ASP A 58 -15.98 -16.45 -37.84
N ASP A 59 -14.98 -17.32 -37.94
CA ASP A 59 -14.52 -18.17 -36.84
C ASP A 59 -13.76 -17.40 -35.74
N LEU A 60 -13.44 -16.13 -35.98
CA LEU A 60 -12.79 -15.21 -35.04
C LEU A 60 -13.71 -14.07 -34.57
N THR A 61 -14.97 -14.06 -34.98
CA THR A 61 -15.96 -13.06 -34.54
C THR A 61 -16.94 -13.66 -33.54
N ARG A 62 -17.51 -12.81 -32.68
CA ARG A 62 -18.67 -13.16 -31.85
C ARG A 62 -19.93 -12.80 -32.62
N ASP A 63 -21.02 -13.53 -32.40
CA ASP A 63 -22.32 -13.17 -32.99
C ASP A 63 -22.96 -11.96 -32.30
N SER A 64 -22.82 -11.88 -30.97
CA SER A 64 -23.37 -10.80 -30.15
C SER A 64 -22.59 -10.59 -28.87
N LEU A 65 -22.74 -9.41 -28.27
CA LEU A 65 -22.24 -9.08 -26.94
C LEU A 65 -23.34 -8.37 -26.17
N GLU A 66 -23.44 -8.65 -24.87
CA GLU A 66 -24.42 -8.02 -24.00
C GLU A 66 -23.71 -7.19 -22.94
N LEU A 67 -24.04 -5.91 -22.88
CA LEU A 67 -23.44 -4.93 -21.97
C LEU A 67 -24.52 -3.93 -21.50
N PRO A 68 -24.31 -3.27 -20.36
CA PRO A 68 -25.13 -2.12 -19.98
C PRO A 68 -24.96 -0.97 -20.98
N GLU A 69 -26.07 -0.35 -21.40
CA GLU A 69 -26.10 0.75 -22.39
C GLU A 69 -26.79 2.00 -21.83
N LEU A 70 -26.39 2.42 -20.64
CA LEU A 70 -26.98 3.59 -20.00
C LEU A 70 -26.56 4.89 -20.68
N SER A 71 -27.45 5.89 -20.63
CA SER A 71 -27.12 7.24 -21.05
C SER A 71 -26.09 7.90 -20.13
N GLU A 72 -25.33 8.89 -20.65
CA GLU A 72 -24.32 9.61 -19.87
C GLU A 72 -24.87 10.18 -18.53
N PRO A 73 -26.07 10.79 -18.46
CA PRO A 73 -26.64 11.24 -17.18
C PRO A 73 -26.92 10.11 -16.18
N GLU A 74 -27.27 8.92 -16.64
CA GLU A 74 -27.52 7.75 -15.78
C GLU A 74 -26.20 7.20 -15.23
N LEU A 75 -25.17 7.11 -16.08
CA LEU A 75 -23.84 6.70 -15.67
C LEU A 75 -23.23 7.67 -14.65
N ALA A 76 -23.37 8.98 -14.92
CA ALA A 76 -22.88 10.02 -14.02
C ALA A 76 -23.54 9.93 -12.64
N ARG A 77 -24.87 9.74 -12.59
CA ARG A 77 -25.60 9.54 -11.34
C ARG A 77 -25.13 8.28 -10.62
N HIS A 78 -24.97 7.17 -11.33
CA HIS A 78 -24.56 5.91 -10.74
C HIS A 78 -23.23 6.03 -9.98
N TYR A 79 -22.17 6.47 -10.65
CA TYR A 79 -20.87 6.58 -10.01
C TYR A 79 -20.78 7.68 -8.96
N THR A 80 -21.54 8.79 -9.13
CA THR A 80 -21.64 9.83 -8.08
C THR A 80 -22.31 9.28 -6.81
N ARG A 81 -23.34 8.45 -6.96
CA ARG A 81 -24.00 7.82 -5.82
C ARG A 81 -23.09 6.80 -5.14
N LEU A 82 -22.45 5.92 -5.92
CA LEU A 82 -21.46 4.99 -5.40
C LEU A 82 -20.33 5.72 -4.65
N SER A 83 -19.80 6.82 -5.20
CA SER A 83 -18.72 7.57 -4.54
C SER A 83 -19.16 8.20 -3.21
N GLN A 84 -20.43 8.56 -3.05
CA GLN A 84 -20.98 9.07 -1.79
C GLN A 84 -21.32 7.97 -0.77
N MET A 85 -21.39 6.71 -1.23
CA MET A 85 -21.58 5.51 -0.42
C MET A 85 -20.25 4.80 -0.09
N ILE A 86 -19.13 5.45 -0.40
CA ILE A 86 -17.77 5.01 -0.08
C ILE A 86 -17.17 6.01 0.91
N TYR A 87 -16.35 5.50 1.85
CA TYR A 87 -15.54 6.32 2.74
C TYR A 87 -14.10 6.30 2.23
N GLY A 88 -13.44 7.46 2.17
CA GLY A 88 -12.05 7.59 1.72
C GLY A 88 -11.30 8.68 2.49
N ILE A 89 -10.00 8.82 2.22
CA ILE A 89 -9.11 9.78 2.90
C ILE A 89 -9.62 11.23 2.80
N ASP A 90 -10.25 11.61 1.68
CA ASP A 90 -10.85 12.94 1.52
C ASP A 90 -12.13 13.15 2.38
N SER A 91 -12.72 12.08 2.92
CA SER A 91 -13.93 12.13 3.74
C SER A 91 -13.63 12.33 5.23
N GLY A 92 -12.48 11.84 5.69
CA GLY A 92 -12.06 11.94 7.08
C GLY A 92 -11.00 10.88 7.45
N PRO A 93 -10.77 10.68 8.76
CA PRO A 93 -9.66 9.88 9.25
C PRO A 93 -9.70 8.43 8.81
N TYR A 94 -8.52 7.93 8.42
CA TYR A 94 -8.35 6.57 7.93
C TYR A 94 -7.15 5.88 8.58
N PRO A 95 -7.13 5.69 9.92
CA PRO A 95 -5.95 5.27 10.67
C PRO A 95 -5.59 3.78 10.54
N LEU A 96 -5.55 3.24 9.32
CA LEU A 96 -5.13 1.87 9.04
C LEU A 96 -3.62 1.70 9.24
N GLY A 97 -3.25 0.93 10.25
CA GLY A 97 -1.89 0.43 10.46
C GLY A 97 -1.30 -0.27 9.23
N SER A 98 -0.01 -0.09 9.01
CA SER A 98 0.77 -0.61 7.89
C SER A 98 0.33 -0.11 6.51
N CYS A 99 -0.60 0.84 6.41
CA CYS A 99 -1.16 1.30 5.13
C CYS A 99 -0.72 2.72 4.76
N THR A 100 -0.30 3.53 5.72
CA THR A 100 0.03 4.95 5.56
C THR A 100 -1.00 5.70 4.72
N MET A 101 -2.23 5.79 5.24
CA MET A 101 -3.37 6.42 4.57
C MET A 101 -3.28 7.96 4.56
N LYS A 102 -2.14 8.49 4.12
CA LYS A 102 -1.88 9.92 4.04
C LYS A 102 -2.65 10.59 2.89
N TYR A 103 -2.79 11.90 2.97
CA TYR A 103 -3.36 12.72 1.92
C TYR A 103 -2.66 12.51 0.57
N ASN A 104 -3.44 12.25 -0.48
CA ASN A 104 -2.97 12.20 -1.87
C ASN A 104 -3.09 13.60 -2.50
N PRO A 105 -1.98 14.34 -2.70
CA PRO A 105 -2.06 15.73 -3.14
C PRO A 105 -2.61 15.86 -4.55
N LYS A 106 -3.66 16.68 -4.71
CA LYS A 106 -4.37 16.78 -6.01
C LYS A 106 -3.48 17.21 -7.17
N PHE A 107 -2.43 17.99 -6.91
CA PHE A 107 -1.49 18.39 -7.95
C PHE A 107 -0.77 17.19 -8.61
N THR A 108 -0.65 16.05 -7.93
CA THR A 108 -0.05 14.85 -8.52
C THR A 108 -0.96 14.23 -9.58
N GLU A 109 -2.28 14.33 -9.41
CA GLU A 109 -3.27 13.98 -10.45
C GLU A 109 -3.22 14.95 -11.62
N ASP A 110 -3.07 16.26 -11.35
CA ASP A 110 -2.92 17.27 -12.40
C ASP A 110 -1.69 17.00 -13.27
N VAL A 111 -0.56 16.58 -12.66
CA VAL A 111 0.66 16.19 -13.37
C VAL A 111 0.45 14.93 -14.20
N ALA A 112 -0.23 13.91 -13.65
CA ALA A 112 -0.45 12.64 -14.33
C ALA A 112 -1.39 12.74 -15.54
N THR A 113 -2.26 13.77 -15.59
CA THR A 113 -3.20 14.01 -16.69
C THR A 113 -2.63 14.90 -17.80
N LEU A 114 -1.41 15.42 -17.65
CA LEU A 114 -0.76 16.20 -18.70
C LEU A 114 -0.62 15.36 -19.98
N PRO A 115 -0.89 15.92 -21.18
CA PRO A 115 -0.69 15.20 -22.44
C PRO A 115 0.73 14.65 -22.62
N ALA A 116 1.73 15.32 -22.02
CA ALA A 116 3.12 14.88 -22.02
C ALA A 116 3.39 13.64 -21.13
N ALA A 117 2.48 13.30 -20.21
CA ALA A 117 2.55 12.08 -19.41
C ALA A 117 1.93 10.86 -20.12
N ALA A 118 1.02 11.10 -21.08
CA ALA A 118 0.36 10.08 -21.90
C ALA A 118 1.28 9.59 -23.05
N VAL A 119 2.39 8.94 -22.68
CA VAL A 119 3.42 8.48 -23.62
C VAL A 119 3.23 7.01 -23.93
N HIS A 120 3.24 6.63 -25.21
CA HIS A 120 3.29 5.22 -25.59
C HIS A 120 4.65 4.62 -25.16
N PRO A 121 4.67 3.53 -24.38
CA PRO A 121 5.90 3.05 -23.75
C PRO A 121 6.96 2.55 -24.74
N ASP A 122 6.55 1.97 -25.89
CA ASP A 122 7.48 1.52 -26.95
C ASP A 122 7.99 2.63 -27.89
N ARG A 123 7.77 3.91 -27.56
CA ARG A 123 8.36 4.99 -28.35
C ARG A 123 9.89 4.93 -28.28
N THR A 124 10.52 5.33 -29.38
CA THR A 124 11.98 5.45 -29.45
C THR A 124 12.50 6.37 -28.34
N GLU A 125 13.60 6.00 -27.71
CA GLU A 125 14.19 6.74 -26.57
C GLU A 125 14.43 8.22 -26.87
N ALA A 126 14.84 8.54 -28.10
CA ALA A 126 15.03 9.91 -28.55
C ALA A 126 13.77 10.80 -28.43
N SER A 127 12.57 10.20 -28.47
CA SER A 127 11.29 10.92 -28.39
C SER A 127 10.70 10.98 -26.97
N VAL A 128 11.36 10.35 -25.99
CA VAL A 128 10.85 10.20 -24.61
C VAL A 128 11.91 10.54 -23.56
N GLN A 129 12.90 11.37 -23.91
CA GLN A 129 14.00 11.73 -23.01
C GLN A 129 13.52 12.33 -21.68
N GLY A 130 12.45 13.14 -21.68
CA GLY A 130 11.88 13.65 -20.42
C GLY A 130 11.30 12.55 -19.52
N THR A 131 10.69 11.51 -20.09
CA THR A 131 10.21 10.34 -19.34
C THR A 131 11.40 9.56 -18.76
N LEU A 132 12.43 9.31 -19.57
CA LEU A 132 13.62 8.59 -19.12
C LEU A 132 14.40 9.35 -18.04
N GLU A 133 14.51 10.67 -18.18
CA GLU A 133 15.10 11.54 -17.15
C GLU A 133 14.34 11.43 -15.82
N LEU A 134 13.01 11.47 -15.85
CA LEU A 134 12.19 11.35 -14.64
C LEU A 134 12.34 9.97 -13.98
N LEU A 135 12.38 8.90 -14.78
CA LEU A 135 12.65 7.55 -14.27
C LEU A 135 14.04 7.46 -13.65
N TYR A 136 15.07 7.95 -14.34
CA TYR A 136 16.45 7.97 -13.83
C TYR A 136 16.56 8.74 -12.51
N ARG A 137 15.99 9.95 -12.44
CA ARG A 137 16.00 10.77 -11.22
C ARG A 137 15.19 10.13 -10.10
N LEU A 138 14.08 9.44 -10.41
CA LEU A 138 13.33 8.71 -9.40
C LEU A 138 14.13 7.54 -8.83
N GLN A 139 14.87 6.80 -9.67
CA GLN A 139 15.81 5.77 -9.18
C GLN A 139 16.86 6.37 -8.24
N ASP A 140 17.43 7.53 -8.58
CA ASP A 140 18.41 8.24 -7.73
C ASP A 140 17.78 8.71 -6.41
N TYR A 141 16.59 9.32 -6.45
CA TYR A 141 15.89 9.78 -5.24
C TYR A 141 15.59 8.63 -4.29
N LEU A 142 15.03 7.53 -4.82
CA LEU A 142 14.75 6.36 -4.01
C LEU A 142 16.05 5.75 -3.49
N GLY A 143 17.08 5.61 -4.32
CA GLY A 143 18.41 5.14 -3.89
C GLY A 143 18.96 5.94 -2.71
N ARG A 144 18.89 7.28 -2.77
CA ARG A 144 19.34 8.14 -1.66
C ARG A 144 18.49 8.00 -0.40
N ILE A 145 17.17 7.91 -0.54
CA ILE A 145 16.23 7.74 0.58
C ILE A 145 16.46 6.39 1.27
N GLY A 146 16.62 5.32 0.49
CA GLY A 146 16.84 3.98 1.01
C GLY A 146 18.28 3.69 1.44
N GLY A 147 19.26 4.49 0.99
CA GLY A 147 20.67 4.16 1.14
C GLY A 147 21.14 3.05 0.20
N MET A 148 20.52 2.92 -0.97
CA MET A 148 20.75 1.85 -1.95
C MET A 148 21.51 2.37 -3.17
N ASP A 149 22.32 1.52 -3.80
CA ASP A 149 23.18 1.88 -4.93
C ASP A 149 22.45 1.81 -6.28
N ALA A 150 21.49 0.89 -6.41
CA ALA A 150 20.75 0.69 -7.65
C ALA A 150 19.27 0.44 -7.36
N VAL A 151 18.40 1.05 -8.17
CA VAL A 151 16.94 0.90 -8.05
C VAL A 151 16.32 0.47 -9.38
N THR A 152 15.42 -0.52 -9.33
CA THR A 152 14.46 -0.83 -10.39
C THR A 152 13.09 -0.23 -10.05
N LEU A 153 12.37 0.26 -11.07
CA LEU A 153 11.02 0.83 -10.91
C LEU A 153 9.92 -0.08 -11.46
N GLN A 154 10.31 -1.23 -12.01
CA GLN A 154 9.42 -2.13 -12.75
C GLN A 154 8.32 -2.80 -11.91
N PRO A 155 8.53 -3.22 -10.64
CA PRO A 155 7.54 -4.02 -9.94
C PRO A 155 6.26 -3.22 -9.64
N PRO A 156 5.05 -3.77 -9.86
CA PRO A 156 3.80 -3.01 -9.81
C PRO A 156 3.23 -2.80 -8.40
N ALA A 157 3.77 -3.44 -7.36
CA ALA A 157 3.30 -3.35 -5.97
C ALA A 157 4.37 -3.85 -5.00
N GLY A 158 4.20 -3.62 -3.69
CA GLY A 158 5.16 -4.01 -2.66
C GLY A 158 5.46 -5.51 -2.65
N ALA A 159 4.43 -6.36 -2.63
CA ALA A 159 4.59 -7.82 -2.72
C ALA A 159 5.31 -8.29 -4.00
N ALA A 160 5.12 -7.59 -5.13
CA ALA A 160 5.91 -7.88 -6.33
C ALA A 160 7.38 -7.44 -6.19
N GLY A 161 7.63 -6.38 -5.41
CA GLY A 161 8.98 -5.98 -4.99
C GLY A 161 9.65 -7.00 -4.06
N GLU A 162 8.91 -7.57 -3.11
CA GLU A 162 9.37 -8.71 -2.29
C GLU A 162 9.76 -9.90 -3.15
N PHE A 163 8.88 -10.34 -4.04
CA PHE A 163 9.21 -11.42 -4.97
C PHE A 163 10.47 -11.10 -5.79
N VAL A 164 10.60 -9.87 -6.30
CA VAL A 164 11.80 -9.43 -7.04
C VAL A 164 13.05 -9.49 -6.16
N GLY A 165 12.99 -9.03 -4.92
CA GLY A 165 14.10 -9.09 -3.99
C GLY A 165 14.55 -10.53 -3.72
N ILE A 166 13.61 -11.43 -3.47
CA ILE A 166 13.88 -12.86 -3.29
C ILE A 166 14.48 -13.50 -4.55
N ARG A 167 14.01 -13.12 -5.75
CA ARG A 167 14.59 -13.60 -7.01
C ARG A 167 15.99 -13.02 -7.27
N VAL A 168 16.25 -11.77 -6.86
CA VAL A 168 17.59 -11.16 -6.90
C VAL A 168 18.54 -11.89 -5.96
N ALA A 169 18.11 -12.18 -4.73
CA ALA A 169 18.88 -12.97 -3.77
C ALA A 169 19.22 -14.36 -4.33
N ALA A 170 18.24 -15.05 -4.92
CA ALA A 170 18.44 -16.35 -5.57
C ALA A 170 19.49 -16.29 -6.69
N ALA A 171 19.38 -15.29 -7.57
CA ALA A 171 20.32 -15.14 -8.69
C ALA A 171 21.73 -14.78 -8.23
N TYR A 172 21.84 -13.99 -7.15
CA TYR A 172 23.12 -13.67 -6.53
C TYR A 172 23.79 -14.91 -5.92
N HIS A 173 23.05 -15.67 -5.11
CA HIS A 173 23.58 -16.90 -4.51
C HIS A 173 23.94 -17.94 -5.56
N GLU A 174 23.11 -18.14 -6.59
CA GLU A 174 23.42 -19.04 -7.70
C GLU A 174 24.69 -18.61 -8.46
N HIS A 175 24.87 -17.30 -8.70
CA HIS A 175 26.06 -16.77 -9.36
C HIS A 175 27.36 -16.99 -8.56
N ASN A 176 27.27 -17.02 -7.23
CA ASN A 176 28.39 -17.25 -6.33
C ASN A 176 28.62 -18.74 -6.00
N ASP A 177 28.00 -19.67 -6.74
CA ASP A 177 28.02 -21.11 -6.47
C ASP A 177 27.42 -21.49 -5.10
N GLU A 178 26.58 -20.62 -4.51
CA GLU A 178 25.89 -20.78 -3.23
C GLU A 178 24.39 -21.08 -3.39
N GLY A 179 23.96 -21.60 -4.54
CA GLY A 179 22.55 -21.93 -4.82
C GLY A 179 21.95 -23.06 -3.96
N HIS A 180 22.68 -23.55 -2.95
CA HIS A 180 22.16 -24.45 -1.92
C HIS A 180 21.39 -23.68 -0.83
N ARG A 181 21.62 -22.38 -0.69
CA ARG A 181 20.90 -21.53 0.25
C ARG A 181 19.43 -21.45 -0.15
N ASP A 182 18.56 -22.16 0.55
CA ASP A 182 17.13 -22.30 0.25
C ASP A 182 16.20 -21.96 1.43
N GLU A 183 16.74 -21.37 2.50
CA GLU A 183 15.96 -20.90 3.66
C GLU A 183 15.82 -19.37 3.70
N VAL A 184 14.59 -18.88 3.93
CA VAL A 184 14.31 -17.46 4.21
C VAL A 184 13.70 -17.34 5.60
N ILE A 185 14.37 -16.58 6.47
CA ILE A 185 13.90 -16.30 7.82
C ILE A 185 12.92 -15.12 7.79
N VAL A 186 11.77 -15.27 8.44
CA VAL A 186 10.71 -14.25 8.51
C VAL A 186 10.17 -14.18 9.94
N PRO A 187 10.10 -12.99 10.57
CA PRO A 187 9.44 -12.82 11.87
C PRO A 187 7.97 -13.21 11.83
N GLU A 188 7.47 -13.79 12.92
CA GLU A 188 6.04 -14.12 13.08
C GLU A 188 5.14 -12.89 12.98
N SER A 189 5.66 -11.72 13.36
CA SER A 189 4.97 -10.44 13.28
C SER A 189 4.98 -9.82 11.88
N ALA A 190 5.73 -10.38 10.92
CA ALA A 190 5.85 -9.82 9.58
C ALA A 190 4.51 -9.85 8.82
N HIS A 191 4.41 -9.02 7.79
CA HIS A 191 3.23 -9.03 6.93
C HIS A 191 3.14 -10.38 6.17
N GLY A 192 1.92 -10.87 5.94
CA GLY A 192 1.70 -12.18 5.31
C GLY A 192 2.26 -12.30 3.88
N THR A 193 2.53 -11.17 3.21
CA THR A 193 3.18 -11.18 1.89
C THR A 193 4.62 -11.67 1.98
N ASN A 194 5.35 -11.42 3.06
CA ASN A 194 6.74 -11.86 3.21
C ASN A 194 6.84 -13.39 3.09
N PHE A 195 5.99 -14.10 3.85
CA PHE A 195 5.86 -15.56 3.79
C PHE A 195 5.47 -16.02 2.37
N ALA A 196 4.45 -15.40 1.78
CA ALA A 196 3.95 -15.77 0.46
C ALA A 196 5.00 -15.53 -0.66
N SER A 197 5.74 -14.43 -0.59
CA SER A 197 6.76 -14.02 -1.55
C SER A 197 7.98 -14.94 -1.47
N ALA A 198 8.44 -15.30 -0.27
CA ALA A 198 9.52 -16.26 -0.07
C ALA A 198 9.14 -17.65 -0.61
N ALA A 199 7.96 -18.15 -0.24
CA ALA A 199 7.46 -19.44 -0.74
C ALA A 199 7.26 -19.46 -2.25
N LEU A 200 6.70 -18.38 -2.83
CA LEU A 200 6.56 -18.24 -4.29
C LEU A 200 7.93 -18.15 -5.00
N GLY A 201 8.93 -17.61 -4.31
CA GLY A 201 10.32 -17.58 -4.73
C GLY A 201 10.99 -18.96 -4.78
N GLY A 202 10.38 -19.97 -4.15
CA GLY A 202 10.87 -21.34 -4.06
C GLY A 202 11.68 -21.65 -2.82
N TYR A 203 11.63 -20.80 -1.79
CA TYR A 203 12.37 -20.95 -0.53
C TYR A 203 11.52 -21.62 0.55
N ASP A 204 12.18 -22.35 1.44
CA ASP A 204 11.62 -22.78 2.71
C ASP A 204 11.58 -21.60 3.68
N VAL A 205 10.45 -21.40 4.35
CA VAL A 205 10.25 -20.25 5.23
C VAL A 205 10.43 -20.66 6.69
N VAL A 206 11.42 -20.06 7.34
CA VAL A 206 11.75 -20.28 8.75
C VAL A 206 11.12 -19.15 9.57
N SER A 207 10.20 -19.51 10.47
CA SER A 207 9.50 -18.56 11.33
C SER A 207 10.39 -18.15 12.51
N LEU A 208 10.53 -16.84 12.73
CA LEU A 208 11.32 -16.28 13.83
C LEU A 208 10.39 -15.66 14.89
N PRO A 209 10.37 -16.16 16.13
CA PRO A 209 9.58 -15.56 17.20
C PRO A 209 10.13 -14.18 17.58
N SER A 210 9.25 -13.31 18.09
CA SER A 210 9.65 -12.06 18.72
C SER A 210 10.03 -12.28 20.19
N ASP A 211 10.87 -11.39 20.73
CA ASP A 211 11.17 -11.31 22.15
C ASP A 211 9.99 -10.73 22.96
N ASP A 212 10.14 -10.69 24.29
CA ASP A 212 9.13 -10.14 25.21
C ASP A 212 8.86 -8.62 25.00
N ASP A 213 9.75 -7.89 24.32
CA ASP A 213 9.61 -6.45 23.98
C ASP A 213 9.09 -6.27 22.53
N GLY A 214 8.63 -7.34 21.87
CA GLY A 214 8.05 -7.32 20.53
C GLY A 214 9.05 -7.06 19.40
N ARG A 215 10.35 -7.27 19.65
CA ARG A 215 11.45 -7.12 18.69
C ARG A 215 12.03 -8.47 18.29
N VAL A 216 13.03 -8.48 17.42
CA VAL A 216 13.73 -9.70 17.04
C VAL A 216 14.49 -10.28 18.25
N ASP A 217 14.23 -11.55 18.59
CA ASP A 217 15.02 -12.30 19.56
C ASP A 217 16.36 -12.73 18.93
N LEU A 218 17.47 -12.19 19.44
CA LEU A 218 18.82 -12.47 18.94
C LEU A 218 19.26 -13.92 19.21
N GLU A 219 18.85 -14.53 20.32
CA GLU A 219 19.19 -15.94 20.61
C GLU A 219 18.41 -16.86 19.65
N ALA A 220 17.15 -16.55 19.38
CA ALA A 220 16.35 -17.26 18.39
C ALA A 220 16.91 -17.09 16.97
N LEU A 221 17.37 -15.87 16.63
CA LEU A 221 18.00 -15.60 15.34
C LEU A 221 19.30 -16.41 15.19
N GLU A 222 20.18 -16.39 16.18
CA GLU A 222 21.42 -17.19 16.17
C GLU A 222 21.13 -18.68 15.96
N ALA A 223 20.06 -19.20 16.59
CA ALA A 223 19.65 -20.60 16.45
C ALA A 223 19.01 -20.93 15.09
N ALA A 224 18.39 -19.95 14.43
CA ALA A 224 17.75 -20.11 13.13
C ALA A 224 18.71 -19.96 11.94
N LEU A 225 19.82 -19.23 12.12
CA LEU A 225 20.83 -19.04 11.08
C LEU A 225 21.58 -20.35 10.78
N SER A 226 21.78 -20.61 9.49
CA SER A 226 22.36 -21.84 8.95
C SER A 226 23.22 -21.55 7.71
N GLU A 227 23.95 -22.58 7.23
CA GLU A 227 24.63 -22.50 5.92
C GLU A 227 23.64 -22.43 4.75
N ASP A 228 22.39 -22.86 4.96
CA ASP A 228 21.31 -22.83 3.97
C ASP A 228 20.52 -21.51 3.99
N THR A 229 20.85 -20.59 4.90
CA THR A 229 20.18 -19.29 5.00
C THR A 229 20.51 -18.43 3.79
N ALA A 230 19.47 -18.09 3.02
CA ALA A 230 19.55 -17.20 1.87
C ALA A 230 19.26 -15.74 2.22
N ALA A 231 18.25 -15.50 3.06
CA ALA A 231 17.90 -14.16 3.48
C ALA A 231 17.12 -14.11 4.80
N LEU A 232 17.15 -12.93 5.46
CA LEU A 232 16.23 -12.55 6.53
C LEU A 232 15.38 -11.36 6.06
N MET A 233 14.06 -11.48 6.10
CA MET A 233 13.14 -10.38 5.76
C MET A 233 12.66 -9.65 7.01
N LEU A 234 12.93 -8.35 7.14
CA LEU A 234 12.50 -7.53 8.26
C LEU A 234 11.81 -6.24 7.84
N THR A 235 10.90 -5.77 8.66
CA THR A 235 10.37 -4.40 8.64
C THR A 235 11.00 -3.63 9.80
N ASN A 236 11.48 -2.40 9.59
CA ASN A 236 12.04 -1.57 10.68
C ASN A 236 11.68 -0.07 10.49
N PRO A 237 10.80 0.54 11.31
CA PRO A 237 10.12 -0.03 12.45
C PRO A 237 9.26 -1.24 12.10
N ASN A 238 9.21 -2.23 12.98
CA ASN A 238 8.45 -3.46 12.78
C ASN A 238 6.93 -3.19 12.82
N THR A 239 6.13 -4.25 12.68
CA THR A 239 4.67 -4.16 12.58
C THR A 239 3.95 -3.79 13.89
N LEU A 240 4.69 -3.71 15.01
CA LEU A 240 4.23 -3.08 16.25
C LEU A 240 4.56 -1.58 16.31
N GLY A 241 5.17 -1.03 15.25
CA GLY A 241 5.70 0.33 15.21
C GLY A 241 7.04 0.49 15.94
N LEU A 242 7.68 -0.60 16.38
CA LEU A 242 8.90 -0.56 17.19
C LEU A 242 10.15 -0.54 16.31
N PHE A 243 11.10 0.33 16.62
CA PHE A 243 12.39 0.30 15.94
C PHE A 243 13.26 -0.85 16.47
N GLU A 244 13.83 -1.65 15.58
CA GLU A 244 14.79 -2.72 15.89
C GLU A 244 16.12 -2.10 16.33
N ARG A 245 16.32 -2.02 17.65
CA ARG A 245 17.45 -1.29 18.25
C ARG A 245 18.81 -1.93 17.92
N ASP A 246 18.81 -3.24 17.73
CA ASP A 246 19.99 -4.05 17.45
C ASP A 246 20.13 -4.38 15.95
N ILE A 247 19.50 -3.60 15.06
CA ILE A 247 19.46 -3.88 13.62
C ILE A 247 20.84 -4.08 12.98
N THR A 248 21.87 -3.36 13.43
CA THR A 248 23.23 -3.53 12.92
C THR A 248 23.84 -4.86 13.37
N THR A 249 23.55 -5.30 14.61
CA THR A 249 23.97 -6.61 15.11
C THR A 249 23.26 -7.72 14.34
N ILE A 250 21.96 -7.55 14.08
CA ILE A 250 21.16 -8.48 13.26
C ILE A 250 21.75 -8.59 11.85
N ALA A 251 22.10 -7.46 11.22
CA ALA A 251 22.74 -7.44 9.91
C ALA A 251 24.08 -8.20 9.93
N ASP A 252 24.95 -7.92 10.91
CA ASP A 252 26.23 -8.61 11.07
C ASP A 252 26.04 -10.13 11.20
N MET A 253 25.08 -10.59 12.02
CA MET A 253 24.79 -12.03 12.20
C MET A 253 24.34 -12.69 10.89
N VAL A 254 23.43 -12.05 10.14
CA VAL A 254 22.94 -12.57 8.86
C VAL A 254 24.06 -12.64 7.83
N HIS A 255 24.87 -11.58 7.74
CA HIS A 255 26.00 -11.51 6.82
C HIS A 255 27.11 -12.50 7.17
N GLU A 256 27.39 -12.74 8.46
CA GLU A 256 28.34 -13.77 8.91
C GLU A 256 27.90 -15.19 8.53
N ALA A 257 26.59 -15.46 8.46
CA ALA A 257 26.04 -16.71 7.94
C ALA A 257 26.06 -16.79 6.39
N GLY A 258 26.35 -15.67 5.71
CA GLY A 258 26.31 -15.55 4.24
C GLY A 258 24.92 -15.28 3.66
N GLY A 259 23.93 -14.99 4.52
CA GLY A 259 22.60 -14.57 4.09
C GLY A 259 22.55 -13.08 3.70
N LEU A 260 21.47 -12.68 3.03
CA LEU A 260 21.17 -11.28 2.71
C LEU A 260 20.09 -10.72 3.63
N LEU A 261 20.19 -9.45 4.01
CA LEU A 261 19.18 -8.77 4.80
C LEU A 261 18.21 -7.99 3.88
N TYR A 262 16.94 -8.40 3.87
CA TYR A 262 15.88 -7.80 3.08
C TYR A 262 15.01 -6.87 3.93
N TYR A 263 14.85 -5.62 3.50
CA TYR A 263 13.97 -4.63 4.12
C TYR A 263 12.60 -4.56 3.44
N ASP A 264 11.56 -4.86 4.19
CA ASP A 264 10.20 -4.47 3.88
C ASP A 264 10.02 -2.97 4.15
N GLY A 265 9.88 -2.19 3.08
CA GLY A 265 9.74 -0.74 3.15
C GLY A 265 8.33 -0.21 3.29
N ALA A 266 7.36 -1.04 3.68
CA ALA A 266 6.01 -0.57 3.99
C ALA A 266 6.01 0.54 5.06
N ASN A 267 6.89 0.43 6.07
CA ASN A 267 6.99 1.34 7.21
C ASN A 267 8.02 2.47 7.03
N LEU A 268 8.51 2.69 5.80
CA LEU A 268 9.53 3.71 5.52
C LEU A 268 9.08 5.14 5.87
N ASN A 269 7.78 5.40 6.01
CA ASN A 269 7.27 6.72 6.40
C ASN A 269 7.86 7.21 7.73
N ALA A 270 8.15 6.30 8.67
CA ALA A 270 8.80 6.65 9.93
C ALA A 270 10.23 7.15 9.78
N LEU A 271 10.94 6.76 8.72
CA LEU A 271 12.39 6.95 8.61
C LEU A 271 12.82 8.06 7.65
N LEU A 272 11.90 8.62 6.86
CA LEU A 272 12.23 9.62 5.84
C LEU A 272 13.07 10.78 6.42
N GLY A 273 14.29 10.95 5.90
CA GLY A 273 15.22 12.00 6.35
C GLY A 273 15.79 11.81 7.76
N ARG A 274 15.58 10.64 8.40
CA ARG A 274 16.03 10.31 9.76
C ARG A 274 17.06 9.20 9.78
N ALA A 275 16.78 8.10 9.08
CA ALA A 275 17.66 6.96 8.95
C ALA A 275 17.41 6.27 7.60
N ARG A 276 18.39 5.50 7.11
CA ARG A 276 18.30 4.83 5.81
C ARG A 276 18.52 3.34 5.99
N PRO A 277 17.67 2.46 5.42
CA PRO A 277 17.86 1.01 5.50
C PRO A 277 19.26 0.54 5.07
N GLY A 278 19.83 1.08 4.01
CA GLY A 278 21.19 0.72 3.58
C GLY A 278 22.28 1.04 4.61
N ASP A 279 22.12 2.12 5.39
CA ASP A 279 23.04 2.44 6.49
C ASP A 279 22.87 1.51 7.70
N MET A 280 21.73 0.81 7.79
CA MET A 280 21.45 -0.19 8.83
C MET A 280 21.98 -1.58 8.49
N GLY A 281 22.47 -1.79 7.26
CA GLY A 281 22.99 -3.07 6.78
C GLY A 281 22.03 -3.87 5.89
N PHE A 282 20.92 -3.28 5.42
CA PHE A 282 20.04 -3.95 4.46
C PHE A 282 20.64 -3.98 3.05
N ASP A 283 20.61 -5.15 2.40
CA ASP A 283 21.15 -5.38 1.06
C ASP A 283 20.13 -5.11 -0.05
N VAL A 284 18.86 -5.40 0.25
CA VAL A 284 17.72 -5.28 -0.66
C VAL A 284 16.59 -4.59 0.09
N MET A 285 15.85 -3.72 -0.59
CA MET A 285 14.60 -3.19 -0.08
C MET A 285 13.57 -2.98 -1.16
N HIS A 286 12.29 -3.10 -0.81
CA HIS A 286 11.23 -2.55 -1.64
C HIS A 286 10.64 -1.27 -1.06
N TYR A 287 9.97 -0.48 -1.90
CA TYR A 287 9.24 0.72 -1.51
C TYR A 287 7.76 0.56 -1.81
N ASN A 288 6.86 1.01 -0.93
CA ASN A 288 5.44 1.16 -1.26
C ASN A 288 5.13 2.62 -1.60
N VAL A 289 5.21 2.99 -2.89
CA VAL A 289 4.96 4.40 -3.27
C VAL A 289 3.52 4.86 -3.03
N HIS A 290 2.59 3.91 -2.99
CA HIS A 290 1.18 4.09 -2.65
C HIS A 290 0.90 4.17 -1.15
N LYS A 291 1.93 4.01 -0.32
CA LYS A 291 1.89 4.28 1.11
C LYS A 291 2.71 5.55 1.39
N THR A 292 4.04 5.41 1.40
CA THR A 292 4.99 6.44 1.83
C THR A 292 5.01 7.68 0.95
N PHE A 293 4.88 7.52 -0.38
CA PHE A 293 5.07 8.60 -1.36
C PHE A 293 3.76 9.12 -1.97
N ALA A 294 2.68 8.99 -1.20
CA ALA A 294 1.38 9.66 -1.40
C ALA A 294 0.66 9.38 -2.72
N THR A 295 1.03 8.32 -3.46
CA THR A 295 0.23 7.90 -4.62
C THR A 295 -1.08 7.27 -4.13
N PRO A 296 -2.23 7.48 -4.79
CA PRO A 296 -3.52 7.02 -4.27
C PRO A 296 -3.60 5.51 -4.07
N HIS A 297 -4.21 5.07 -2.96
CA HIS A 297 -4.53 3.67 -2.70
C HIS A 297 -5.61 3.12 -3.65
N GLY A 298 -6.45 3.99 -4.23
CA GLY A 298 -7.38 3.64 -5.31
C GLY A 298 -8.45 2.58 -4.98
N GLY A 299 -8.72 2.33 -3.69
CA GLY A 299 -9.60 1.25 -3.26
C GLY A 299 -8.99 -0.15 -3.35
N GLY A 300 -7.66 -0.25 -3.42
CA GLY A 300 -6.90 -1.51 -3.47
C GLY A 300 -5.78 -1.55 -4.51
N GLY A 301 -5.67 -0.52 -5.36
CA GLY A 301 -4.62 -0.34 -6.35
C GLY A 301 -5.01 0.70 -7.41
N PRO A 302 -4.11 1.02 -8.35
CA PRO A 302 -2.77 0.43 -8.53
C PRO A 302 -1.72 0.99 -7.56
N GLY A 303 -0.60 0.26 -7.43
CA GLY A 303 0.58 0.73 -6.70
C GLY A 303 1.82 0.82 -7.61
N ALA A 304 2.99 0.98 -7.00
CA ALA A 304 4.27 0.58 -7.56
C ALA A 304 5.16 0.11 -6.39
N GLY A 305 6.00 -0.89 -6.66
CA GLY A 305 6.92 -1.48 -5.71
C GLY A 305 8.38 -1.41 -6.17
N PRO A 306 8.98 -0.21 -6.37
CA PRO A 306 10.40 -0.12 -6.69
C PRO A 306 11.24 -0.97 -5.74
N VAL A 307 12.36 -1.49 -6.23
CA VAL A 307 13.31 -2.28 -5.42
C VAL A 307 14.69 -1.65 -5.53
N GLY A 308 15.25 -1.29 -4.38
CA GLY A 308 16.61 -0.81 -4.22
C GLY A 308 17.52 -1.91 -3.70
N VAL A 309 18.76 -1.93 -4.19
CA VAL A 309 19.76 -2.92 -3.78
C VAL A 309 21.15 -2.28 -3.66
N VAL A 310 22.03 -2.91 -2.89
CA VAL A 310 23.47 -2.62 -2.85
C VAL A 310 24.17 -2.98 -4.16
N SER A 311 25.37 -2.44 -4.36
CA SER A 311 26.14 -2.54 -5.61
C SER A 311 26.32 -3.96 -6.11
N ASP A 312 26.60 -4.92 -5.23
CA ASP A 312 26.87 -6.31 -5.60
C ASP A 312 25.63 -7.03 -6.16
N LEU A 313 24.44 -6.55 -5.81
CA LEU A 313 23.16 -7.08 -6.28
C LEU A 313 22.62 -6.36 -7.53
N ALA A 314 23.17 -5.18 -7.86
CA ALA A 314 22.74 -4.38 -9.00
C ALA A 314 22.74 -5.12 -10.37
N PRO A 315 23.71 -6.01 -10.67
CA PRO A 315 23.73 -6.78 -11.93
C PRO A 315 22.54 -7.72 -12.11
N PHE A 316 21.85 -8.10 -11.02
CA PHE A 316 20.76 -9.07 -11.03
C PHE A 316 19.38 -8.43 -11.13
N LEU A 317 19.27 -7.09 -11.02
CA LEU A 317 18.00 -6.38 -11.08
C LEU A 317 17.20 -6.67 -12.38
N PRO A 318 15.85 -6.55 -12.35
CA PRO A 318 15.02 -6.67 -13.54
C PRO A 318 15.37 -5.68 -14.66
N ALA A 319 15.13 -6.10 -15.89
CA ALA A 319 15.33 -5.32 -17.11
C ALA A 319 14.01 -4.82 -17.74
N PRO A 320 13.99 -3.64 -18.40
CA PRO A 320 15.11 -2.70 -18.51
C PRO A 320 15.22 -1.78 -17.28
N ARG A 321 16.42 -1.26 -17.02
CA ARG A 321 16.67 -0.10 -16.15
C ARG A 321 17.01 1.13 -16.97
N VAL A 322 16.94 2.32 -16.37
CA VAL A 322 17.33 3.57 -17.04
C VAL A 322 18.66 4.07 -16.50
N ARG A 323 19.54 4.55 -17.38
CA ARG A 323 20.79 5.23 -17.02
C ARG A 323 21.01 6.48 -17.85
N GLU A 324 21.81 7.39 -17.31
CA GLU A 324 22.45 8.44 -18.11
C GLU A 324 23.59 7.84 -18.94
N ARG A 325 23.59 8.10 -20.25
CA ARG A 325 24.65 7.67 -21.16
C ARG A 325 25.92 8.48 -20.86
N ALA A 326 27.06 7.79 -20.84
CA ALA A 326 28.35 8.46 -20.69
C ALA A 326 28.51 9.57 -21.75
N ALA A 327 28.85 10.77 -21.31
CA ALA A 327 28.94 11.94 -22.17
C ALA A 327 29.95 11.71 -23.31
N GLU A 328 29.48 11.70 -24.55
CA GLU A 328 30.35 11.93 -25.69
C GLU A 328 30.79 13.40 -25.65
N SER A 329 32.05 13.70 -25.97
CA SER A 329 32.71 14.99 -25.67
C SER A 329 32.09 16.25 -26.33
N THR A 330 30.92 16.12 -26.97
CA THR A 330 30.25 17.13 -27.79
C THR A 330 28.77 17.35 -27.46
N ALA A 331 28.17 16.61 -26.52
CA ALA A 331 26.78 16.84 -26.11
C ALA A 331 26.68 17.89 -24.99
N GLU A 332 25.78 18.88 -25.14
CA GLU A 332 25.53 19.92 -24.12
C GLU A 332 24.55 19.47 -23.03
N ASP A 333 23.63 18.53 -23.35
CA ASP A 333 22.60 18.02 -22.45
C ASP A 333 22.77 16.52 -22.17
N PRO A 334 22.41 16.03 -20.96
CA PRO A 334 22.45 14.61 -20.62
C PRO A 334 21.46 13.82 -21.50
N VAL A 335 21.87 12.61 -21.91
CA VAL A 335 21.05 11.69 -22.70
C VAL A 335 20.81 10.43 -21.89
N TYR A 336 19.55 10.01 -21.80
CA TYR A 336 19.14 8.84 -21.04
C TYR A 336 18.78 7.68 -21.96
N GLU A 337 19.12 6.46 -21.56
CA GLU A 337 18.85 5.23 -22.29
C GLU A 337 18.41 4.12 -21.36
N ARG A 338 17.65 3.16 -21.91
CA ARG A 338 17.35 1.90 -21.26
C ARG A 338 18.52 0.94 -21.45
N PHE A 339 18.78 0.12 -20.45
CA PHE A 339 19.79 -0.93 -20.53
C PHE A 339 19.36 -2.15 -19.71
N ASP A 340 19.93 -3.29 -20.05
CA ASP A 340 19.70 -4.55 -19.36
C ASP A 340 20.89 -4.82 -18.42
N PRO A 341 20.65 -5.12 -17.13
CA PRO A 341 21.69 -5.57 -16.22
C PRO A 341 22.31 -6.91 -16.68
N GLU A 342 23.60 -7.12 -16.39
CA GLU A 342 24.40 -8.22 -16.96
C GLU A 342 23.88 -9.63 -16.60
N HIS A 343 23.42 -9.80 -15.36
CA HIS A 343 22.90 -11.06 -14.82
C HIS A 343 21.43 -10.94 -14.44
N THR A 344 20.69 -10.09 -15.17
CA THR A 344 19.31 -9.76 -14.87
C THR A 344 18.44 -11.00 -14.65
N ILE A 345 17.56 -10.96 -13.65
CA ILE A 345 16.48 -11.94 -13.47
C ILE A 345 15.40 -11.85 -14.56
N GLY A 346 15.58 -10.98 -15.55
CA GLY A 346 14.66 -10.78 -16.66
C GLY A 346 13.62 -9.71 -16.35
N LYS A 347 12.41 -9.90 -16.87
CA LYS A 347 11.33 -8.91 -16.83
C LYS A 347 10.20 -9.40 -15.94
N VAL A 348 9.77 -8.55 -15.00
CA VAL A 348 8.72 -8.87 -14.01
C VAL A 348 7.42 -8.10 -14.20
N HIS A 349 7.41 -7.08 -15.08
CA HIS A 349 6.21 -6.33 -15.44
C HIS A 349 6.32 -5.76 -16.85
N GLY A 350 5.19 -5.36 -17.45
CA GLY A 350 5.18 -4.63 -18.71
C GLY A 350 5.98 -3.33 -18.65
N PHE A 351 6.70 -3.02 -19.74
CA PHE A 351 7.45 -1.78 -19.94
C PHE A 351 8.34 -1.37 -18.75
N ASP A 352 8.24 -0.11 -18.32
CA ASP A 352 9.03 0.50 -17.25
C ASP A 352 8.29 0.48 -15.89
N GLY A 353 7.25 -0.35 -15.73
CA GLY A 353 6.37 -0.39 -14.55
C GLY A 353 5.15 0.55 -14.68
N ASN A 354 4.54 0.89 -13.54
CA ASN A 354 3.34 1.73 -13.49
C ASN A 354 3.70 3.23 -13.62
N TRP A 355 4.06 3.65 -14.84
CA TRP A 355 4.59 4.99 -15.16
C TRP A 355 3.85 6.16 -14.48
N LEU A 356 2.52 6.22 -14.56
CA LEU A 356 1.76 7.33 -13.98
C LEU A 356 1.81 7.35 -12.44
N VAL A 357 1.92 6.17 -11.80
CA VAL A 357 2.11 6.07 -10.35
C VAL A 357 3.51 6.55 -9.98
N LEU A 358 4.53 6.12 -10.71
CA LEU A 358 5.92 6.55 -10.53
C LEU A 358 6.08 8.08 -10.72
N LEU A 359 5.40 8.65 -11.72
CA LEU A 359 5.38 10.10 -11.96
C LEU A 359 4.79 10.88 -10.77
N LYS A 360 3.72 10.38 -10.15
CA LYS A 360 3.12 10.98 -8.95
C LYS A 360 4.07 10.91 -7.76
N ALA A 361 4.73 9.76 -7.55
CA ALA A 361 5.73 9.59 -6.50
C ALA A 361 6.92 10.56 -6.70
N PHE A 362 7.42 10.68 -7.93
CA PHE A 362 8.46 11.66 -8.27
C PHE A 362 8.01 13.08 -7.96
N ALA A 363 6.80 13.47 -8.38
CA ALA A 363 6.27 14.81 -8.17
C ALA A 363 6.11 15.14 -6.68
N TYR A 364 5.70 14.16 -5.86
CA TYR A 364 5.63 14.29 -4.40
C TYR A 364 7.01 14.51 -3.78
N ILE A 365 7.96 13.61 -4.05
CA ILE A 365 9.34 13.68 -3.53
C ILE A 365 9.99 15.01 -3.93
N ALA A 366 9.89 15.40 -5.20
CA ALA A 366 10.46 16.64 -5.72
C ALA A 366 9.83 17.90 -5.11
N ARG A 367 8.53 17.84 -4.75
CA ARG A 367 7.82 18.97 -4.14
C ARG A 367 8.18 19.18 -2.69
N LEU A 368 8.32 18.10 -1.92
CA LEU A 368 8.65 18.16 -0.49
C LEU A 368 10.13 18.45 -0.29
N GLY A 369 11.00 17.82 -1.08
CA GLY A 369 12.44 17.84 -0.84
C GLY A 369 12.81 17.24 0.52
N ASP A 370 14.09 17.30 0.87
CA ASP A 370 14.61 16.67 2.09
C ASP A 370 13.92 17.19 3.36
N GLU A 371 13.72 18.52 3.46
CA GLU A 371 13.07 19.15 4.61
C GLU A 371 11.63 18.69 4.78
N GLY A 372 10.85 18.67 3.69
CA GLY A 372 9.45 18.25 3.74
C GLY A 372 9.29 16.76 4.04
N LEU A 373 10.18 15.91 3.53
CA LEU A 373 10.18 14.47 3.85
C LEU A 373 10.54 14.21 5.32
N ALA A 374 11.53 14.93 5.85
CA ALA A 374 11.94 14.82 7.25
C ALA A 374 10.88 15.35 8.25
N ASP A 375 10.12 16.36 7.84
CA ASP A 375 8.99 16.91 8.60
C ASP A 375 7.77 15.97 8.57
N ALA A 376 7.48 15.36 7.41
CA ALA A 376 6.43 14.35 7.28
C ALA A 376 6.69 13.15 8.19
N SER A 377 7.91 12.58 8.18
CA SER A 377 8.28 11.49 9.09
C SER A 377 8.10 11.87 10.57
N ALA A 378 8.61 13.04 10.98
CA ALA A 378 8.53 13.48 12.36
C ALA A 378 7.08 13.72 12.83
N SER A 379 6.27 14.31 11.96
CA SER A 379 4.86 14.57 12.24
C SER A 379 4.06 13.27 12.32
N ALA A 380 4.33 12.28 11.46
CA ALA A 380 3.69 10.96 11.56
C ALA A 380 4.01 10.28 12.89
N VAL A 381 5.27 10.27 13.31
CA VAL A 381 5.70 9.71 14.60
C VAL A 381 5.06 10.46 15.78
N LEU A 382 5.04 11.80 15.73
CA LEU A 382 4.42 12.63 16.75
C LEU A 382 2.91 12.37 16.85
N ASN A 383 2.22 12.28 15.72
CA ASN A 383 0.78 12.07 15.68
C ASN A 383 0.38 10.71 16.26
N ALA A 384 1.14 9.65 15.97
CA ALA A 384 0.91 8.33 16.54
C ALA A 384 1.11 8.33 18.06
N ASN A 385 2.22 8.89 18.55
CA ASN A 385 2.50 9.00 19.98
C ASN A 385 1.48 9.90 20.70
N TYR A 386 1.05 11.00 20.06
CA TYR A 386 -0.02 11.85 20.61
C TYR A 386 -1.34 11.08 20.73
N LEU A 387 -1.76 10.37 19.69
CA LEU A 387 -3.02 9.63 19.70
C LEU A 387 -3.01 8.52 20.75
N ALA A 388 -1.94 7.73 20.82
CA ALA A 388 -1.81 6.64 21.78
C ALA A 388 -1.91 7.10 23.24
N GLU A 389 -1.33 8.26 23.58
CA GLU A 389 -1.42 8.86 24.93
C GLU A 389 -2.82 9.41 25.27
N ARG A 390 -3.74 9.47 24.30
CA ARG A 390 -5.07 10.06 24.45
C ARG A 390 -6.19 9.02 24.47
N ILE A 391 -5.92 7.80 24.02
CA ILE A 391 -6.90 6.72 24.01
C ILE A 391 -6.92 5.96 25.34
N GLU A 392 -8.05 5.31 25.65
CA GLU A 392 -8.25 4.52 26.87
C GLU A 392 -7.90 3.03 26.69
N TYR A 393 -7.73 2.57 25.45
CA TYR A 393 -7.25 1.21 25.18
C TYR A 393 -5.79 1.03 25.61
N ASP A 394 -5.44 -0.17 26.04
CA ASP A 394 -4.07 -0.52 26.45
C ASP A 394 -3.16 -0.60 25.23
N VAL A 395 -1.96 -0.01 25.33
CA VAL A 395 -0.92 -0.08 24.30
C VAL A 395 0.30 -0.79 24.92
N PRO A 396 0.39 -2.12 24.78
CA PRO A 396 1.32 -2.94 25.58
C PRO A 396 2.79 -2.76 25.21
N TYR A 397 3.08 -2.27 23.99
CA TYR A 397 4.44 -2.14 23.47
C TYR A 397 4.81 -0.67 23.24
N GLY A 398 6.08 -0.32 23.51
CA GLY A 398 6.61 1.01 23.25
C GLY A 398 8.11 1.14 23.54
N PRO A 399 8.74 2.27 23.19
CA PRO A 399 8.22 3.36 22.37
C PRO A 399 8.10 2.95 20.90
N PHE A 400 7.04 3.42 20.25
CA PHE A 400 6.74 3.18 18.85
C PHE A 400 6.88 4.45 18.00
N HIS A 401 6.89 4.27 16.68
CA HIS A 401 7.15 5.32 15.69
C HIS A 401 5.86 5.84 15.05
N HIS A 402 5.63 5.52 13.78
CA HIS A 402 4.54 6.08 12.96
C HIS A 402 3.18 5.44 13.23
N GLU A 403 3.15 4.31 13.93
CA GLU A 403 1.97 3.54 14.27
C GLU A 403 2.13 2.89 15.64
N PHE A 404 1.02 2.43 16.22
CA PHE A 404 1.00 1.66 17.46
C PHE A 404 -0.07 0.58 17.41
N VAL A 405 0.00 -0.40 18.30
CA VAL A 405 -1.01 -1.45 18.41
C VAL A 405 -1.65 -1.39 19.79
N ALA A 406 -2.93 -1.04 19.83
CA ALA A 406 -3.73 -1.11 21.04
C ALA A 406 -4.44 -2.46 21.15
N SER A 407 -4.78 -2.88 22.37
CA SER A 407 -5.62 -4.05 22.63
C SER A 407 -7.05 -3.62 22.97
N ALA A 408 -8.05 -4.22 22.32
CA ALA A 408 -9.45 -4.06 22.70
C ALA A 408 -9.83 -4.83 23.98
N GLY A 409 -8.89 -5.57 24.57
CA GLY A 409 -9.10 -6.31 25.82
C GLY A 409 -10.13 -7.43 25.67
N GLU A 410 -11.26 -7.29 26.37
CA GLU A 410 -12.37 -8.27 26.33
C GLU A 410 -13.35 -8.02 25.18
N GLN A 411 -13.32 -6.84 24.54
CA GLN A 411 -14.17 -6.52 23.39
C GLN A 411 -13.65 -7.19 22.12
N ASP A 412 -14.55 -7.62 21.24
CA ASP A 412 -14.17 -8.11 19.91
C ASP A 412 -13.72 -6.92 19.03
N ALA A 413 -12.48 -6.95 18.54
CA ALA A 413 -11.91 -5.87 17.74
C ALA A 413 -12.66 -5.63 16.43
N ALA A 414 -13.31 -6.65 15.85
CA ALA A 414 -14.12 -6.47 14.66
C ALA A 414 -15.42 -5.70 14.98
N ASP A 415 -16.00 -5.91 16.15
CA ASP A 415 -17.17 -5.17 16.60
C ASP A 415 -16.83 -3.72 16.97
N VAL A 416 -15.69 -3.50 17.65
CA VAL A 416 -15.10 -2.16 17.84
C VAL A 416 -14.92 -1.46 16.49
N ALA A 417 -14.34 -2.14 15.50
CA ALA A 417 -14.15 -1.60 14.17
C ALA A 417 -15.46 -1.23 13.46
N LYS A 418 -16.53 -2.04 13.63
CA LYS A 418 -17.85 -1.68 13.10
C LYS A 418 -18.41 -0.44 13.78
N ARG A 419 -18.23 -0.33 15.09
CA ARG A 419 -18.73 0.80 15.85
C ARG A 419 -18.02 2.12 15.52
N MET A 420 -16.71 2.08 15.25
CA MET A 420 -15.95 3.25 14.81
C MET A 420 -16.52 3.92 13.54
N LEU A 421 -17.15 3.16 12.65
CA LEU A 421 -17.77 3.69 11.44
C LEU A 421 -18.89 4.70 11.74
N ASP A 422 -19.64 4.52 12.84
CA ASP A 422 -20.72 5.43 13.24
C ASP A 422 -20.22 6.79 13.76
N TYR A 423 -18.94 6.86 14.13
CA TYR A 423 -18.22 8.07 14.51
C TYR A 423 -17.52 8.75 13.31
N GLY A 424 -17.64 8.16 12.12
CA GLY A 424 -17.02 8.68 10.90
C GLY A 424 -15.53 8.47 10.87
N VAL A 425 -15.06 7.34 11.39
CA VAL A 425 -13.67 6.91 11.34
C VAL A 425 -13.63 5.58 10.60
N HIS A 426 -12.80 5.47 9.55
CA HIS A 426 -12.51 4.14 9.04
C HIS A 426 -11.70 3.39 10.11
N PRO A 427 -12.09 2.17 10.51
CA PRO A 427 -11.41 1.48 11.59
C PRO A 427 -9.92 1.25 11.30
N PRO A 428 -9.09 1.13 12.34
CA PRO A 428 -7.71 0.70 12.23
C PRO A 428 -7.64 -0.75 11.72
N THR A 429 -6.41 -1.21 11.46
CA THR A 429 -6.18 -2.62 11.12
C THR A 429 -6.51 -3.47 12.34
N THR A 430 -7.37 -4.48 12.19
CA THR A 430 -7.86 -5.27 13.34
C THR A 430 -7.39 -6.71 13.34
N LYS A 431 -7.25 -7.28 14.54
CA LYS A 431 -6.84 -8.68 14.79
C LYS A 431 -5.48 -9.05 14.20
N TRP A 432 -4.63 -8.06 13.98
CA TRP A 432 -3.24 -8.22 13.54
C TRP A 432 -2.38 -7.03 14.04
N PRO A 433 -1.12 -7.26 14.47
CA PRO A 433 -0.43 -8.56 14.62
C PRO A 433 -0.97 -9.41 15.79
N GLU A 434 -0.88 -10.74 15.65
CA GLU A 434 -1.50 -11.71 16.58
C GLU A 434 -0.92 -11.67 18.02
N ILE A 435 0.28 -11.13 18.19
CA ILE A 435 0.94 -10.97 19.49
C ILE A 435 0.19 -10.00 20.43
N VAL A 436 -0.66 -9.12 19.88
CA VAL A 436 -1.56 -8.26 20.68
C VAL A 436 -2.99 -8.83 20.62
N PRO A 437 -3.57 -9.24 21.76
CA PRO A 437 -4.95 -9.72 21.81
C PRO A 437 -5.93 -8.66 21.32
N GLU A 438 -6.85 -9.05 20.43
CA GLU A 438 -7.86 -8.16 19.83
C GLU A 438 -7.24 -6.83 19.35
N ALA A 439 -6.15 -6.95 18.59
CA ALA A 439 -5.34 -5.83 18.12
C ALA A 439 -6.13 -4.79 17.34
N LEU A 440 -5.81 -3.52 17.60
CA LEU A 440 -6.25 -2.32 16.88
C LEU A 440 -4.99 -1.54 16.44
N MET A 441 -4.37 -1.98 15.35
CA MET A 441 -3.15 -1.38 14.80
C MET A 441 -3.46 -0.07 14.06
N THR A 442 -2.99 1.03 14.62
CA THR A 442 -3.45 2.39 14.34
C THR A 442 -2.29 3.25 13.83
N GLU A 443 -2.43 3.79 12.63
CA GLU A 443 -1.46 4.70 11.99
C GLU A 443 -2.15 5.99 11.52
N PRO A 444 -2.07 7.11 12.26
CA PRO A 444 -2.74 8.35 11.89
C PRO A 444 -2.06 9.10 10.74
N THR A 445 -0.78 8.84 10.48
CA THR A 445 0.07 9.58 9.52
C THR A 445 0.24 11.07 9.85
N GLU A 446 1.05 11.79 9.05
CA GLU A 446 1.39 13.19 9.25
C GLU A 446 0.27 14.19 8.90
N VAL A 447 -0.75 13.75 8.17
CA VAL A 447 -1.73 14.66 7.55
C VAL A 447 -2.84 15.07 8.51
N GLU A 448 -3.00 14.33 9.60
CA GLU A 448 -4.03 14.61 10.58
C GLU A 448 -3.64 15.77 11.48
N SER A 449 -4.54 16.75 11.56
CA SER A 449 -4.40 17.88 12.47
C SER A 449 -4.59 17.43 13.93
N LYS A 450 -4.07 18.20 14.89
CA LYS A 450 -4.32 17.95 16.31
C LYS A 450 -5.82 17.83 16.64
N ASP A 451 -6.64 18.71 16.08
CA ASP A 451 -8.10 18.68 16.26
C ASP A 451 -8.71 17.36 15.73
N THR A 452 -8.15 16.83 14.64
CA THR A 452 -8.57 15.52 14.12
C THR A 452 -8.13 14.38 15.04
N LEU A 453 -6.90 14.41 15.54
CA LEU A 453 -6.39 13.42 16.49
C LEU A 453 -7.20 13.42 17.80
N ASP A 454 -7.62 14.59 18.29
CA ASP A 454 -8.49 14.69 19.47
C ASP A 454 -9.87 14.07 19.21
N ARG A 455 -10.42 14.22 18.00
CA ARG A 455 -11.69 13.57 17.62
C ARG A 455 -11.53 12.07 17.45
N LEU A 456 -10.41 11.62 16.88
CA LEU A 456 -10.05 10.21 16.81
C LEU A 456 -10.00 9.61 18.22
N ALA A 457 -9.26 10.23 19.14
CA ALA A 457 -9.17 9.78 20.52
C ALA A 457 -10.56 9.73 21.20
N ALA A 458 -11.39 10.76 21.00
CA ALA A 458 -12.75 10.77 21.52
C ALA A 458 -13.63 9.64 20.96
N ALA A 459 -13.45 9.29 19.68
CA ALA A 459 -14.16 8.16 19.06
C ALA A 459 -13.68 6.82 19.65
N PHE A 460 -12.36 6.60 19.77
CA PHE A 460 -11.81 5.39 20.42
C PHE A 460 -12.36 5.23 21.84
N ASN A 461 -12.33 6.29 22.65
CA ASN A 461 -12.74 6.23 24.06
C ASN A 461 -14.25 6.06 24.20
N ALA A 462 -15.03 6.65 23.29
CA ALA A 462 -16.47 6.41 23.26
C ALA A 462 -16.79 4.93 23.02
N VAL A 463 -16.10 4.28 22.08
CA VAL A 463 -16.30 2.84 21.80
C VAL A 463 -15.76 1.95 22.94
N ALA A 464 -14.64 2.34 23.57
CA ALA A 464 -14.08 1.61 24.70
C ALA A 464 -15.05 1.54 25.91
N GLY A 465 -15.89 2.57 26.08
CA GLY A 465 -16.89 2.66 27.15
C GLY A 465 -18.27 2.05 26.84
N GLU A 466 -18.48 1.50 25.63
CA GLU A 466 -19.77 0.93 25.21
C GLU A 466 -19.89 -0.57 25.50
N ASP A 467 -21.12 -1.03 25.70
CA ASP A 467 -21.44 -2.44 25.97
C ASP A 467 -21.59 -3.28 24.70
N ASP A 468 -21.55 -4.62 24.86
CA ASP A 468 -21.64 -5.57 23.75
C ASP A 468 -22.91 -5.38 22.89
N ASP A 469 -24.04 -5.00 23.52
CA ASP A 469 -25.31 -4.74 22.82
C ASP A 469 -25.17 -3.57 21.83
N ALA A 470 -24.48 -2.49 22.23
CA ALA A 470 -24.20 -1.35 21.36
C ALA A 470 -23.24 -1.73 20.21
N LEU A 471 -22.25 -2.57 20.48
CA LEU A 471 -21.28 -3.03 19.48
C LEU A 471 -21.89 -4.01 18.46
N GLU A 472 -22.74 -4.92 18.90
CA GLU A 472 -23.38 -5.95 18.05
C GLU A 472 -24.29 -5.30 17.00
N THR A 473 -25.01 -4.23 17.37
CA THR A 473 -25.94 -3.53 16.47
C THR A 473 -25.26 -2.62 15.43
N ALA A 474 -23.99 -2.27 15.65
CA ALA A 474 -23.21 -1.42 14.76
C ALA A 474 -22.76 -2.15 13.47
N PRO A 475 -22.53 -1.44 12.35
CA PRO A 475 -22.76 -0.02 12.16
C PRO A 475 -24.23 0.29 11.84
N GLU A 476 -24.72 1.43 12.32
CA GLU A 476 -26.10 1.87 12.10
C GLU A 476 -26.23 3.05 11.13
N ARG A 477 -25.14 3.76 10.84
CA ARG A 477 -25.14 5.06 10.14
C ARG A 477 -24.40 5.07 8.81
N THR A 478 -23.72 3.97 8.49
CA THR A 478 -23.12 3.68 7.18
C THR A 478 -24.15 3.40 6.11
N THR A 479 -23.76 3.37 4.83
CA THR A 479 -24.68 3.00 3.74
C THR A 479 -25.27 1.61 3.96
N ALA A 480 -24.39 0.63 4.20
CA ALA A 480 -24.75 -0.75 4.49
C ALA A 480 -24.41 -1.11 5.93
N ARG A 481 -25.26 -1.96 6.53
CA ARG A 481 -25.04 -2.57 7.84
C ARG A 481 -24.07 -3.76 7.72
N ARG A 482 -24.00 -4.61 8.75
CA ARG A 482 -23.24 -5.87 8.70
C ARG A 482 -23.68 -6.70 7.48
N ILE A 483 -22.68 -7.13 6.70
CA ILE A 483 -22.86 -8.00 5.54
C ILE A 483 -22.74 -9.46 5.99
N ASP A 484 -23.58 -10.35 5.46
CA ASP A 484 -23.47 -11.79 5.71
C ASP A 484 -22.26 -12.39 4.97
N GLN A 485 -21.11 -12.33 5.64
CA GLN A 485 -19.85 -12.87 5.15
C GLN A 485 -19.87 -14.40 5.04
N THR A 486 -20.67 -15.08 5.87
CA THR A 486 -20.74 -16.56 5.87
C THR A 486 -21.38 -17.05 4.59
N THR A 487 -22.52 -16.47 4.22
CA THR A 487 -23.20 -16.81 2.97
C THR A 487 -22.35 -16.39 1.77
N ALA A 488 -21.75 -15.19 1.80
CA ALA A 488 -20.89 -14.72 0.71
C ALA A 488 -19.69 -15.65 0.44
N ALA A 489 -19.09 -16.24 1.48
CA ALA A 489 -17.97 -17.17 1.33
C ALA A 489 -18.41 -18.59 0.89
N ARG A 490 -19.57 -19.07 1.35
CA ARG A 490 -20.07 -20.43 1.05
C ARG A 490 -20.81 -20.53 -0.27
N THR A 491 -21.49 -19.46 -0.67
CA THR A 491 -22.30 -19.39 -1.89
C THR A 491 -21.91 -18.12 -2.67
N PRO A 492 -20.68 -18.05 -3.18
CA PRO A 492 -20.18 -16.83 -3.80
C PRO A 492 -20.90 -16.53 -5.12
N ARG A 493 -21.49 -15.33 -5.22
CA ARG A 493 -22.03 -14.77 -6.47
C ARG A 493 -21.01 -13.77 -7.04
N LEU A 494 -20.11 -14.27 -7.88
CA LEU A 494 -18.92 -13.51 -8.31
C LEU A 494 -19.14 -12.62 -9.54
N ALA A 495 -20.31 -12.73 -10.19
CA ALA A 495 -20.65 -11.92 -11.35
C ALA A 495 -22.16 -11.70 -11.42
N TRP A 496 -22.59 -10.63 -12.08
CA TRP A 496 -24.01 -10.26 -12.17
C TRP A 496 -24.85 -11.31 -12.90
N GLN A 497 -24.26 -12.13 -13.77
CA GLN A 497 -24.96 -13.24 -14.44
C GLN A 497 -25.45 -14.29 -13.44
N ALA A 498 -24.73 -14.47 -12.32
CA ALA A 498 -25.15 -15.38 -11.26
C ALA A 498 -26.37 -14.86 -10.47
N LEU A 499 -26.83 -13.62 -10.75
CA LEU A 499 -28.05 -13.05 -10.19
C LEU A 499 -29.32 -13.54 -10.90
N GLU A 500 -29.20 -14.06 -12.12
CA GLU A 500 -30.34 -14.50 -12.95
C GLU A 500 -30.90 -15.87 -12.56
N ASP A 501 -30.09 -16.73 -11.94
CA ASP A 501 -30.48 -18.12 -11.62
C ASP A 501 -31.63 -18.24 -10.59
N ASP A 502 -32.06 -17.12 -9.99
CA ASP A 502 -33.15 -17.03 -9.01
C ASP A 502 -34.45 -16.39 -9.56
N ALA A 503 -34.50 -16.00 -10.85
CA ALA A 503 -35.62 -15.25 -11.46
C ALA A 503 -36.68 -16.12 -12.16
#